data_AF-A0A497F566-F1
#
_entry.id   AF-A0A497F566-F1
#
_cell.length_a   1.000
_cell.length_b   1.000
_cell.length_c   1.000
_cell.angle_alpha   90.00
_cell.angle_beta   90.00
_cell.angle_gamma   90.00
#
_symmetry.space_group_name_H-M   'P 1'
#
loop_
_entity.id
_entity.type
_entity.pdbx_description
1 polymer ?
#
loop_
_entity_poly.entity_id
_entity_poly.type
_entity_poly.pdbx_seq_one_letter_code
_entity_poly.pdbx_strand_id
1 'polypeptide(L)' 'MSPRPSQRMQVICILLPRDMVKMLDQLVAEKKYKNRSEAIREAIRLLLLYHTDMGKLYVKMRKYAMIC' A
#
# COMPACT_ATOMS: atom_id res chain seq x y z
N MET A 1 6.41 26.87 -15.52
CA MET A 1 5.83 25.63 -14.95
C MET A 1 6.40 24.45 -15.74
N SER A 2 7.31 23.67 -15.16
CA SER A 2 7.79 22.43 -15.76
C SER A 2 6.64 21.41 -15.81
N PRO A 3 6.46 20.67 -16.91
CA PRO A 3 5.42 19.65 -16.99
C PRO A 3 5.66 18.59 -15.91
N ARG A 4 4.63 18.27 -15.12
CA ARG A 4 4.67 17.13 -14.19
C ARG A 4 4.95 15.88 -15.03
N PRO A 5 5.98 15.08 -14.72
CA PRO A 5 6.28 13.90 -15.53
C PRO A 5 5.03 13.03 -15.59
N SER A 6 4.62 12.67 -16.81
CA SER A 6 3.50 11.77 -17.05
C SER A 6 3.68 10.53 -16.18
N GLN A 7 2.82 10.30 -15.19
CA GLN A 7 2.87 9.09 -14.37
C GLN A 7 2.46 7.90 -15.23
N ARG A 8 3.41 7.35 -15.98
CA ARG A 8 3.20 6.09 -16.71
C ARG A 8 3.20 4.97 -15.68
N MET A 9 2.14 4.18 -15.69
CA MET A 9 2.07 2.94 -14.91
C MET A 9 3.07 1.95 -15.50
N GLN A 10 3.92 1.38 -14.66
CA GLN A 10 4.84 0.32 -15.04
C GLN A 10 4.37 -1.00 -14.42
N VAL A 11 4.39 -2.07 -15.21
CA VAL A 11 4.13 -3.43 -14.72
C VAL A 11 5.44 -3.97 -14.14
N ILE A 12 5.35 -4.48 -12.91
CA ILE A 12 6.45 -5.18 -12.25
C ILE A 12 6.02 -6.60 -11.92
N CYS A 13 6.93 -7.56 -12.07
CA CYS A 13 6.75 -8.93 -11.63
C CYS A 13 7.51 -9.12 -10.31
N ILE A 14 6.83 -9.65 -9.29
CA ILE A 14 7.42 -9.89 -7.97
C ILE A 14 7.15 -11.33 -7.54
N LEU A 15 8.11 -11.92 -6.84
CA LEU A 15 7.97 -13.23 -6.21
C LEU A 15 7.65 -13.02 -4.73
N LEU A 16 6.58 -13.67 -4.26
CA LEU A 16 6.13 -13.60 -2.87
C LEU A 16 5.93 -15.01 -2.31
N PRO A 17 6.18 -15.24 -1.01
CA PRO A 17 5.77 -16.45 -0.34
C PRO A 17 4.28 -16.73 -0.53
N ARG A 18 3.91 -18.01 -0.68
CA ARG A 18 2.51 -18.42 -0.92
C ARG A 18 1.55 -17.88 0.13
N ASP A 19 1.96 -17.86 1.38
CA ASP A 19 1.10 -17.39 2.47
C ASP A 19 0.82 -15.89 2.39
N MET A 20 1.79 -15.09 1.94
CA MET A 20 1.56 -13.66 1.68
C MET A 20 0.58 -13.44 0.53
N VAL A 21 0.63 -14.28 -0.52
CA VAL A 21 -0.35 -14.23 -1.62
C VAL A 21 -1.75 -14.56 -1.10
N LYS A 22 -1.90 -15.58 -0.24
CA LYS A 22 -3.18 -15.92 0.38
C LYS A 22 -3.74 -14.77 1.23
N MET A 23 -2.88 -14.12 2.03
CA MET A 23 -3.28 -12.94 2.81
C MET A 23 -3.75 -11.80 1.90
N LEU A 24 -3.07 -11.59 0.77
CA LEU A 24 -3.47 -10.58 -0.22
C LEU A 24 -4.83 -10.92 -0.86
N ASP A 25 -5.06 -12.20 -1.17
CA ASP A 25 -6.33 -12.69 -1.70
C ASP A 25 -7.47 -12.51 -0.72
N GLN A 26 -7.23 -12.76 0.57
CA GLN A 26 -8.21 -12.54 1.62
C GLN A 26 -8.66 -11.07 1.67
N LEU A 27 -7.73 -10.11 1.54
CA LEU A 27 -8.07 -8.69 1.53
C LEU A 27 -8.93 -8.29 0.32
N VAL A 28 -8.73 -8.93 -0.83
CA VAL A 28 -9.56 -8.72 -2.02
C VAL A 28 -10.92 -9.39 -1.86
N ALA A 29 -10.97 -10.61 -1.31
CA ALA A 29 -12.21 -11.34 -1.03
C ALA A 29 -13.12 -10.59 -0.04
N GLU A 30 -12.52 -9.95 0.97
CA GLU A 30 -13.20 -9.08 1.93
C GLU A 30 -13.62 -7.72 1.34
N LYS A 31 -13.38 -7.49 0.04
CA LYS A 31 -13.66 -6.24 -0.68
C LYS A 31 -12.98 -5.00 -0.08
N LYS A 32 -11.90 -5.19 0.71
CA LYS A 32 -11.08 -4.08 1.23
C LYS A 32 -10.28 -3.41 0.12
N TYR A 33 -9.95 -4.16 -0.93
CA TYR A 33 -9.29 -3.67 -2.15
C TYR A 33 -9.92 -4.30 -3.39
N LYS A 34 -9.92 -3.59 -4.52
CA LYS A 34 -10.49 -4.07 -5.79
C LYS A 34 -9.69 -5.23 -6.38
N ASN A 35 -8.37 -5.23 -6.17
CA ASN A 35 -7.47 -6.27 -6.68
C ASN A 35 -6.13 -6.29 -5.91
N ARG A 36 -5.35 -7.34 -6.16
CA ARG A 36 -4.00 -7.53 -5.59
C ARG A 36 -3.09 -6.33 -5.82
N SER A 37 -3.08 -5.78 -7.04
CA SER A 37 -2.20 -4.66 -7.39
C SER A 37 -2.53 -3.38 -6.61
N GLU A 38 -3.80 -3.14 -6.30
CA GLU A 38 -4.21 -2.01 -5.47
C GLU A 38 -3.75 -2.17 -4.03
N ALA A 39 -3.96 -3.35 -3.44
CA ALA A 39 -3.47 -3.66 -2.10
C ALA A 39 -1.93 -3.54 -2.00
N ILE A 40 -1.20 -4.02 -3.01
CA ILE A 40 0.27 -3.87 -3.09
C ILE A 40 0.67 -2.39 -3.17
N ARG A 41 -0.02 -1.59 -4.01
CA ARG A 41 0.26 -0.14 -4.10
C ARG A 41 0.04 0.58 -2.77
N GLU A 42 -1.01 0.24 -2.02
CA GLU A 42 -1.24 0.82 -0.70
C GLU A 42 -0.19 0.37 0.31
N ALA A 43 0.22 -0.89 0.30
CA ALA A 43 1.32 -1.38 1.13
C ALA A 43 2.63 -0.62 0.85
N ILE A 44 2.97 -0.40 -0.43
CA ILE A 44 4.13 0.40 -0.82
C ILE A 44 3.98 1.85 -0.36
N ARG A 45 2.78 2.44 -0.51
CA ARG A 45 2.50 3.81 -0.04
C ARG A 45 2.75 3.96 1.45
N LEU A 46 2.25 3.02 2.24
CA LEU A 46 2.42 3.00 3.69
C LEU A 46 3.89 2.80 4.09
N LEU A 47 4.61 1.93 3.38
CA LEU A 47 6.04 1.71 3.60
C LEU A 47 6.84 3.01 3.32
N LEU A 48 6.63 3.62 2.16
CA LEU A 48 7.28 4.88 1.80
C LEU A 48 6.96 5.98 2.80
N LEU A 49 5.70 6.08 3.21
CA LEU A 49 5.27 7.03 4.23
C LEU A 49 6.01 6.76 5.55
N TYR A 50 6.03 5.53 6.05
CA TYR A 50 6.70 5.16 7.31
C TYR A 50 8.17 5.58 7.36
N HIS A 51 8.87 5.52 6.22
CA HIS A 51 10.28 5.90 6.11
C HIS A 51 10.51 7.40 5.86
N THR A 52 9.47 8.20 5.65
CA THR A 52 9.55 9.68 5.65
C THR A 52 9.32 10.25 7.04
N ASP A 53 9.96 11.37 7.39
CA ASP A 53 9.83 11.98 8.72
C ASP A 53 8.40 12.40 9.05
N MET A 54 7.61 12.80 8.05
CA MET A 54 6.18 13.11 8.20
C MET A 54 5.32 11.86 8.43
N GLY A 55 5.72 10.68 7.94
CA GLY A 55 4.91 9.47 8.05
C GLY A 55 5.09 8.69 9.34
N LYS A 56 6.21 8.88 10.06
CA LYS A 56 6.36 8.38 11.45
C LYS A 56 5.24 8.91 12.36
N LEU A 57 4.82 10.16 12.18
CA LEU A 57 3.74 10.79 12.93
C LEU A 57 2.35 10.24 12.50
N TYR A 58 2.13 10.08 11.19
CA TYR A 58 0.85 9.58 10.66
C TYR A 58 0.56 8.12 11.05
N VAL A 59 1.56 7.24 10.99
CA VAL A 59 1.41 5.83 11.41
C VAL A 59 1.15 5.73 12.91
N LYS A 60 1.78 6.61 13.71
CA LYS A 60 1.52 6.71 15.14
C LYS A 60 0.05 7.07 15.40
N MET A 61 -0.49 8.09 14.72
CA MET A 61 -1.89 8.52 14.88
C MET A 61 -2.93 7.51 14.37
N ARG A 62 -2.69 6.85 13.22
CA ARG A 62 -3.64 5.85 12.67
C ARG A 62 -3.82 4.63 13.58
N LYS A 63 -2.80 4.27 14.37
CA LYS A 63 -2.90 3.21 15.39
C LYS A 63 -3.83 3.60 16.55
N TYR A 64 -3.95 4.88 16.88
CA TYR A 64 -4.89 5.37 17.91
C TYR A 64 -6.33 5.53 17.39
N ALA A 65 -6.51 5.84 16.10
CA ALA A 65 -7.84 6.05 15.51
C ALA A 65 -8.66 4.75 15.29
N MET A 66 -8.06 3.56 15.39
CA MET A 66 -8.76 2.26 15.33
C MET A 66 -9.19 1.72 16.71
N ILE A 67 -9.05 2.51 17.79
CA ILE A 67 -9.40 2.11 19.17
C ILE A 67 -10.72 2.76 19.63
N CYS A 68 -11.49 3.37 18.72
CA CYS A 68 -12.82 3.92 19.00
C CYS A 68 -13.91 3.13 18.27
#